data_AF-A0A2M9P766-F1
#
_entry.id   AF-A0A2M9P766-F1
#
_cell.length_a   1.000
_cell.length_b   1.000
_cell.length_c   1.000
_cell.angle_alpha   90.00
_cell.angle_beta   90.00
_cell.angle_gamma   90.00
#
_symmetry.space_group_name_H-M   'P 1'
#
loop_
_entity.id
_entity.type
_entity.pdbx_description
1 polymer ?
#
loop_
_entity_poly.entity_id
_entity_poly.type
_entity_poly.pdbx_seq_one_letter_code
_entity_poly.pdbx_strand_id
1 'polypeptide(L)' 'QILKGLTPYEFIFKRWTIEPERFIVDPIHQMPGINN' A
#
# COMPACT_ATOMS: atom_id res chain seq x y z
N GLN A 1 -0.04 -1.85 19.69
CA GLN A 1 1.04 -2.83 19.92
C GLN A 1 1.51 -3.30 18.55
N ILE A 2 2.74 -2.94 18.13
CA ILE A 2 3.30 -3.39 16.84
C ILE A 2 3.34 -4.91 16.89
N LEU A 3 2.64 -5.57 15.97
CA LEU A 3 2.60 -7.02 15.91
C LEU A 3 4.03 -7.54 15.78
N LYS A 4 4.41 -8.36 16.75
CA LYS A 4 5.72 -8.96 17.00
C LYS A 4 6.50 -9.24 15.70
N GLY A 5 7.62 -8.52 15.51
CA GLY A 5 8.78 -9.03 14.77
C GLY A 5 8.92 -8.67 13.28
N LEU A 6 7.99 -7.92 12.69
CA LEU A 6 8.20 -7.37 11.34
C LEU A 6 8.30 -5.85 11.44
N THR A 7 9.41 -5.31 10.99
CA THR A 7 9.50 -3.87 10.74
C THR A 7 8.40 -3.48 9.73
N PRO A 8 7.85 -2.26 9.80
CA PRO A 8 6.84 -1.82 8.83
C PRO A 8 7.28 -2.03 7.38
N TYR A 9 8.58 -1.87 7.11
CA TYR A 9 9.18 -2.14 5.81
C TYR A 9 9.05 -3.60 5.36
N GLU A 10 9.39 -4.56 6.23
CA GLU A 10 9.29 -5.98 5.89
C GLU A 10 7.84 -6.43 5.70
N PHE A 11 6.91 -5.85 6.45
CA PHE A 11 5.48 -6.10 6.25
C PHE A 11 5.04 -5.64 4.85
N ILE A 12 5.41 -4.42 4.45
CA ILE A 12 5.10 -3.88 3.13
C ILE A 12 5.76 -4.75 2.04
N PHE A 13 7.04 -5.08 2.18
CA PHE A 13 7.77 -5.89 1.20
C PHE A 13 7.13 -7.28 1.02
N LYS A 14 6.86 -7.99 2.13
CA LYS A 14 6.18 -9.29 2.08
C LYS A 14 4.80 -9.17 1.45
N ARG A 15 4.03 -8.14 1.80
CA ARG A 15 2.69 -7.92 1.25
C ARG A 15 2.75 -7.60 -0.24
N TRP A 16 3.70 -6.79 -0.68
CA TRP A 16 3.91 -6.45 -2.09
C TRP A 16 4.29 -7.66 -2.95
N THR A 17 5.05 -8.62 -2.40
CA THR A 17 5.39 -9.86 -3.12
C THR A 17 4.23 -10.85 -3.25
N ILE A 18 3.25 -10.82 -2.33
CA ILE A 18 2.13 -11.79 -2.30
C ILE A 18 0.90 -11.22 -3.02
N GLU A 19 0.63 -9.93 -2.82
CA GLU A 19 -0.57 -9.24 -3.34
C GLU A 19 -0.16 -7.88 -3.96
N PRO A 20 0.65 -7.87 -5.04
CA PRO A 20 1.10 -6.63 -5.67
C PRO A 20 -0.06 -5.77 -6.17
N GLU A 21 -1.17 -6.37 -6.57
CA GLU A 21 -2.37 -5.71 -7.08
C GLU A 21 -3.02 -4.76 -6.07
N ARG A 22 -2.84 -5.00 -4.76
CA ARG A 22 -3.34 -4.09 -3.72
C ARG A 22 -2.58 -2.76 -3.66
N PHE A 23 -1.37 -2.73 -4.20
CA PHE A 23 -0.54 -1.54 -4.28
C PHE A 23 -0.55 -0.90 -5.67
N ILE A 24 -1.18 -1.55 -6.66
CA ILE A 24 -1.46 -0.94 -7.95
C ILE A 24 -2.62 0.02 -7.72
N VAL A 25 -2.30 1.30 -7.62
CA VAL A 25 -3.31 2.35 -7.59
C VAL A 25 -3.95 2.40 -8.97
N ASP A 26 -5.21 1.98 -9.07
CA ASP A 26 -5.97 2.15 -10.29
C ASP A 26 -6.11 3.67 -10.58
N PRO A 27 -5.57 4.16 -11.71
CA PRO A 27 -5.55 5.58 -12.04
C PRO A 27 -6.96 6.18 -12.12
N ILE A 28 -8.01 5.37 -12.29
CA ILE A 28 -9.41 5.82 -12.31
C ILE A 28 -9.83 6.39 -10.95
N HIS A 29 -9.26 5.89 -9.85
CA HIS A 29 -9.57 6.34 -8.49
C HIS A 29 -8.72 7.53 -8.03
N GLN A 30 -7.73 7.95 -8.83
CA GLN A 30 -6.94 9.16 -8.60
C GLN A 30 -7.44 10.31 -9.45
N MET A 31 -8.72 10.66 -9.34
CA MET A 31 -9.11 12.04 -9.57
C MET A 31 -8.75 12.81 -8.30
N PRO A 32 -7.59 13.49 -8.19
CA PRO A 32 -7.46 14.53 -7.19
C PRO A 32 -8.59 15.50 -7.51
N GLY A 33 -9.57 15.62 -6.62
CA GLY A 33 -10.55 16.69 -6.73
C GLY A 33 -9.77 17.98 -6.96
N ILE A 34 -10.18 18.77 -7.96
CA ILE A 34 -9.60 20.11 -8.17
C ILE A 34 -9.60 20.79 -6.82
N ASN A 35 -8.40 21.05 -6.28
CA ASN A 35 -8.23 21.84 -5.09
C ASN A 35 -8.57 23.28 -5.51
N ASN A 36 -9.80 23.71 -5.21
CA ASN A 36 -10.21 25.11 -5.32
C ASN A 36 -10.49 25.65 -3.93
#